data_AF-A0A6B3FY12-F1
#
_entry.id   AF-A0A6B3FY12-F1
#
_cell.length_a   1.000
_cell.length_b   1.000
_cell.length_c   1.000
_cell.angle_alpha   90.00
_cell.angle_beta   90.00
_cell.angle_gamma   90.00
#
_symmetry.space_group_name_H-M   'P 1'
#
loop_
_entity.id
_entity.type
_entity.pdbx_description
1 polymer ?
#
loop_
_entity_poly.entity_id
_entity_poly.type
_entity_poly.pdbx_seq_one_letter_code
_entity_poly.pdbx_strand_id
1 'polypeptide(L)'
;WRYEPKKRRLTLVVIFGPDTDIQLPGESPDNICLAADGGLMVCEDGGGAQHVLGVTRRGEVYAMARGRQNIGTPEEPEWGEFAGVTFSPDGSTMYVNCYTPGTTFAVTGPWC
;
A
#
# COMPACT_ATOMS: atom_id res chain seq x y z
N TRP A 1 -14.51 0.88 4.78
CA TRP A 1 -15.50 0.50 5.81
C TRP A 1 -16.23 1.71 6.42
N ARG A 2 -17.54 1.59 6.71
CA ARG A 2 -18.35 2.38 7.68
C ARG A 2 -19.74 1.76 7.70
N TYR A 3 -20.30 1.32 8.82
CA TYR A 3 -21.31 2.15 9.49
C TYR A 3 -21.94 1.48 10.72
N GLU A 4 -22.41 2.31 11.67
CA GLU A 4 -23.26 1.92 12.81
C GLU A 4 -24.43 2.90 13.02
N PRO A 5 -25.68 2.40 13.08
CA PRO A 5 -26.87 3.24 13.15
C PRO A 5 -27.27 3.75 14.54
N LYS A 6 -27.27 2.91 15.57
CA LYS A 6 -27.71 3.28 16.94
C LYS A 6 -26.60 3.89 17.79
N LYS A 7 -25.36 3.70 17.34
CA LYS A 7 -24.11 3.95 18.07
C LYS A 7 -23.35 5.19 17.57
N ARG A 8 -23.81 5.77 16.45
CA ARG A 8 -23.28 6.98 15.83
C ARG A 8 -21.80 6.88 15.37
N ARG A 9 -21.35 5.77 14.76
CA ARG A 9 -19.98 5.63 14.21
C ARG A 9 -19.91 4.43 13.29
N LEU A 10 -19.16 4.39 12.21
CA LEU A 10 -17.96 3.57 12.12
C LEU A 10 -17.08 4.28 11.07
N THR A 11 -16.51 3.52 10.17
CA THR A 11 -15.10 3.28 9.97
C THR A 11 -14.31 4.23 9.06
N LEU A 12 -13.02 3.86 8.94
CA LEU A 12 -12.13 4.11 7.80
C LEU A 12 -12.80 3.73 6.47
N VAL A 13 -13.11 4.70 5.61
CA VAL A 13 -13.45 4.46 4.21
C VAL A 13 -12.32 5.01 3.34
N VAL A 14 -11.71 4.14 2.55
CA VAL A 14 -10.79 4.47 1.44
C VAL A 14 -11.56 4.15 0.16
N ILE A 15 -11.60 5.06 -0.83
CA ILE A 15 -12.28 4.85 -2.12
C ILE A 15 -11.40 5.38 -3.26
N PHE A 16 -11.07 4.51 -4.21
CA PHE A 16 -10.41 4.84 -5.48
C PHE A 16 -11.47 4.95 -6.61
N GLY A 17 -11.34 5.91 -7.55
CA GLY A 17 -12.40 6.34 -8.51
C GLY A 17 -12.52 5.52 -9.82
N PRO A 18 -13.57 5.75 -10.65
CA PRO A 18 -13.95 4.87 -11.75
C PRO A 18 -13.04 5.09 -12.95
N ASP A 19 -11.98 4.32 -13.00
CA ASP A 19 -11.40 3.73 -14.22
C ASP A 19 -10.15 3.03 -13.70
N THR A 20 -10.33 1.78 -13.27
CA THR A 20 -9.22 0.87 -12.97
C THR A 20 -8.53 0.55 -14.29
N ASP A 21 -7.80 1.53 -14.81
CA ASP A 21 -6.67 1.26 -15.65
C ASP A 21 -5.62 0.60 -14.75
N ILE A 22 -5.21 -0.61 -15.10
CA ILE A 22 -4.10 -1.32 -14.44
C ILE A 22 -2.79 -0.51 -14.42
N GLN A 23 -2.72 0.57 -15.20
CA GLN A 23 -1.61 1.51 -15.21
C GLN A 23 -1.76 2.65 -14.19
N LEU A 24 -2.95 2.86 -13.61
CA LEU A 24 -3.20 3.90 -12.61
C LEU A 24 -3.13 3.35 -11.18
N PRO A 25 -2.60 4.12 -10.21
CA PRO A 25 -2.61 3.72 -8.80
C PRO A 25 -4.03 3.57 -8.24
N GLY A 26 -4.22 2.59 -7.37
CA GLY A 26 -5.45 2.28 -6.66
C GLY A 26 -6.06 0.92 -7.02
N GLU A 27 -5.32 0.04 -7.69
CA GLU A 27 -5.83 -1.26 -8.12
C GLU A 27 -5.66 -2.31 -7.02
N SER A 28 -6.78 -2.95 -6.66
CA SER A 28 -6.81 -4.05 -5.67
C SER A 28 -6.04 -3.75 -4.36
N PRO A 29 -6.40 -2.68 -3.61
CA PRO A 29 -5.80 -2.40 -2.32
C PRO A 29 -6.13 -3.51 -1.31
N ASP A 30 -5.09 -4.12 -0.72
CA ASP A 30 -5.23 -5.24 0.20
C ASP A 30 -4.78 -4.86 1.61
N ASN A 31 -3.47 -4.76 1.84
CA ASN A 31 -2.93 -4.61 3.19
C ASN A 31 -2.83 -3.15 3.61
N ILE A 32 -3.00 -2.87 4.91
CA ILE A 32 -2.89 -1.52 5.47
C ILE A 32 -2.05 -1.47 6.74
N CYS A 33 -1.35 -0.36 6.95
CA CYS A 33 -0.60 -0.07 8.18
C CYS A 33 -0.74 1.40 8.57
N LEU A 34 -0.71 1.70 9.87
CA LEU A 34 -0.68 3.07 10.36
C LEU A 34 0.73 3.64 10.23
N ALA A 35 0.85 4.80 9.60
CA ALA A 35 2.09 5.58 9.58
C ALA A 35 2.22 6.43 10.86
N ALA A 36 3.45 6.79 11.24
CA ALA A 36 3.72 7.54 12.48
C ALA A 36 3.06 8.93 12.50
N ASP A 37 2.86 9.54 11.34
CA ASP A 37 2.17 10.82 11.17
C ASP A 37 0.62 10.72 11.32
N GLY A 38 0.11 9.51 11.58
CA GLY A 38 -1.30 9.17 11.71
C GLY A 38 -2.01 8.89 10.38
N GLY A 39 -1.30 8.89 9.25
CA GLY A 39 -1.78 8.41 7.96
C GLY A 39 -1.78 6.88 7.86
N LEU A 40 -2.02 6.36 6.67
CA LEU A 40 -1.94 4.94 6.34
C LEU A 40 -0.93 4.69 5.23
N MET A 41 -0.31 3.51 5.27
CA MET A 41 0.29 2.88 4.11
C MET A 41 -0.65 1.77 3.65
N VAL A 42 -0.88 1.66 2.34
CA VAL A 42 -1.78 0.70 1.71
C VAL A 42 -1.00 -0.03 0.62
N CYS A 43 -0.97 -1.34 0.66
CA CYS A 43 -0.37 -2.16 -0.40
C CYS A 43 -1.40 -2.55 -1.44
N GLU A 44 -0.97 -2.59 -2.70
CA GLU A 44 -1.73 -3.12 -3.82
C GLU A 44 -1.35 -4.58 -4.10
N ASP A 45 -2.36 -5.35 -4.52
CA ASP A 45 -2.25 -6.70 -5.10
C ASP A 45 -3.01 -6.73 -6.43
N GLY A 46 -2.49 -5.98 -7.38
CA GLY A 46 -3.10 -5.78 -8.69
C GLY A 46 -2.56 -6.68 -9.80
N GLY A 47 -3.18 -6.67 -10.97
CA GLY A 47 -2.58 -7.21 -12.21
C GLY A 47 -1.59 -6.26 -12.88
N GLY A 48 -1.53 -5.01 -12.42
CA GLY A 48 -0.73 -3.94 -13.01
C GLY A 48 0.58 -3.63 -12.28
N ALA A 49 0.91 -2.34 -12.26
CA ALA A 49 2.01 -1.85 -11.44
C ALA A 49 1.63 -1.89 -9.95
N GLN A 50 2.48 -2.52 -9.13
CA GLN A 50 2.25 -2.61 -7.70
C GLN A 50 2.78 -1.39 -6.96
N HIS A 51 1.99 -0.81 -6.06
CA HIS A 51 2.43 0.29 -5.21
C HIS A 51 2.21 0.02 -3.73
N VAL A 52 3.03 0.71 -2.93
CA VAL A 52 2.60 1.15 -1.61
C VAL A 52 2.05 2.56 -1.81
N LEU A 53 0.81 2.77 -1.44
CA LEU A 53 0.15 4.07 -1.42
C LEU A 53 0.22 4.63 -0.01
N GLY A 54 0.52 5.92 0.12
CA GLY A 54 0.27 6.67 1.33
C GLY A 54 -1.12 7.29 1.30
N VAL A 55 -1.82 7.26 2.43
CA VAL A 55 -3.10 7.94 2.64
C VAL A 55 -2.96 8.87 3.84
N THR A 56 -3.01 10.18 3.63
CA THR A 56 -2.88 11.12 4.74
C THR A 56 -4.11 11.08 5.65
N ARG A 57 -4.01 11.66 6.86
CA ARG A 57 -5.18 11.87 7.75
C ARG A 57 -6.32 12.67 7.09
N ARG A 58 -6.02 13.42 6.03
CA ARG A 58 -6.98 14.20 5.24
C ARG A 58 -7.58 13.41 4.07
N GLY A 59 -7.12 12.17 3.84
CA GLY A 59 -7.58 11.31 2.75
C GLY A 59 -6.87 11.55 1.41
N GLU A 60 -5.75 12.30 1.40
CA GLU A 60 -4.95 12.47 0.18
C GLU A 60 -4.15 11.20 -0.08
N VAL A 61 -4.28 10.68 -1.30
CA VAL A 61 -3.55 9.49 -1.76
C VAL A 61 -2.31 9.93 -2.52
N TYR A 62 -1.17 9.29 -2.26
CA TYR A 62 0.05 9.46 -3.04
C TYR A 62 0.77 8.13 -3.24
N ALA A 63 1.49 7.97 -4.35
CA ALA A 63 2.35 6.81 -4.54
C ALA A 63 3.60 6.95 -3.67
N MET A 64 3.71 6.12 -2.62
CA MET A 64 4.84 6.11 -1.70
C MET A 64 6.00 5.29 -2.28
N ALA A 65 5.70 4.11 -2.83
CA ALA A 65 6.69 3.25 -3.48
C ALA A 65 6.07 2.52 -4.67
N ARG A 66 6.89 2.14 -5.64
CA ARG A 66 6.48 1.30 -6.77
C ARG A 66 7.34 0.04 -6.83
N GLY A 67 6.68 -1.11 -6.88
CA GLY A 67 7.31 -2.42 -7.06
C GLY A 67 8.04 -2.51 -8.40
N ARG A 68 9.27 -3.01 -8.35
CA ARG A 68 10.12 -3.29 -9.53
C ARG A 68 10.74 -4.67 -9.49
N GLN A 69 10.29 -5.51 -8.57
CA GLN A 69 10.72 -6.89 -8.52
C GLN A 69 9.99 -7.66 -9.63
N ASN A 70 10.70 -7.89 -10.74
CA ASN A 70 10.18 -8.69 -11.84
C ASN A 70 10.10 -10.15 -11.39
N ILE A 71 8.90 -10.72 -11.44
CA ILE A 71 8.62 -12.14 -11.16
C ILE A 71 8.30 -12.95 -12.42
N GLY A 72 8.15 -12.27 -13.56
CA GLY A 72 7.97 -12.88 -14.88
C GLY A 72 9.30 -13.06 -15.61
N THR A 73 9.31 -12.76 -16.91
CA THR A 73 10.50 -12.84 -17.76
C THR A 73 10.98 -11.44 -18.18
N PRO A 74 12.20 -11.29 -18.73
CA PRO A 74 12.63 -10.02 -19.32
C PRO A 74 11.74 -9.55 -20.47
N GLU A 75 11.20 -10.47 -21.26
CA GLU A 75 10.35 -10.19 -22.44
C GLU A 75 8.88 -9.94 -22.06
N GLU A 76 8.41 -10.61 -21.01
CA GLU A 76 7.05 -10.50 -20.46
C GLU A 76 7.16 -10.28 -18.93
N PRO A 77 7.41 -9.02 -18.49
CA PRO A 77 7.61 -8.71 -17.09
C PRO A 77 6.29 -8.71 -16.31
N GLU A 78 6.37 -9.22 -15.08
CA GLU A 78 5.28 -9.20 -14.10
C GLU A 78 5.83 -8.65 -12.78
N TRP A 79 5.03 -7.90 -12.03
CA TRP A 79 5.49 -7.23 -10.81
C TRP A 79 4.89 -7.92 -9.59
N GLY A 80 5.74 -8.39 -8.68
CA GLY A 80 5.27 -9.07 -7.47
C GLY A 80 4.45 -8.15 -6.56
N GLU A 81 3.32 -8.66 -6.07
CA GLU A 81 2.41 -7.99 -5.14
C GLU A 81 3.11 -7.59 -3.83
N PHE A 82 2.66 -6.49 -3.24
CA PHE A 82 3.10 -6.11 -1.90
C PHE A 82 2.20 -6.75 -0.85
N ALA A 83 2.69 -7.78 -0.17
CA ALA A 83 1.96 -8.53 0.85
C ALA A 83 2.21 -8.02 2.28
N GLY A 84 2.33 -6.70 2.43
CA GLY A 84 2.28 -6.05 3.75
C GLY A 84 3.36 -5.01 3.95
N VAL A 85 3.03 -4.07 4.83
CA VAL A 85 3.90 -2.94 5.22
C VAL A 85 3.81 -2.74 6.73
N THR A 86 4.94 -2.41 7.37
CA THR A 86 5.00 -2.05 8.79
C THR A 86 6.19 -1.14 9.07
N PHE A 87 6.21 -0.55 10.25
CA PHE A 87 7.31 0.29 10.71
C PHE A 87 7.99 -0.33 11.93
N SER A 88 9.29 -0.11 12.07
CA SER A 88 10.03 -0.43 13.29
C SER A 88 9.45 0.37 14.48
N PRO A 89 9.59 -0.12 15.72
CA PRO A 89 9.03 0.55 16.89
C PRO A 89 9.55 1.99 17.11
N ASP A 90 10.78 2.26 16.66
CA ASP A 90 11.42 3.57 16.71
C ASP A 90 11.11 4.46 15.49
N GLY A 91 10.34 3.94 14.50
CA GLY A 91 9.98 4.64 13.27
C GLY A 91 11.14 4.88 12.30
N SER A 92 12.33 4.31 12.53
CA SER A 92 13.49 4.56 11.67
C SER A 92 13.49 3.75 10.37
N THR A 93 12.72 2.66 10.33
CA THR A 93 12.69 1.70 9.22
C THR A 93 11.27 1.32 8.85
N MET A 94 10.94 1.43 7.56
CA MET A 94 9.76 0.80 6.97
C MET A 94 10.15 -0.58 6.44
N TYR A 95 9.38 -1.60 6.79
CA TYR A 95 9.46 -2.93 6.21
C TYR A 95 8.30 -3.12 5.24
N VAL A 96 8.58 -3.57 4.03
CA VAL A 96 7.57 -3.91 3.03
C VAL A 96 7.91 -5.25 2.39
N ASN A 97 6.90 -6.10 2.21
CA ASN A 97 7.09 -7.47 1.74
C ASN A 97 6.57 -7.64 0.32
N CYS A 98 7.35 -8.29 -0.54
CA CYS A 98 6.92 -8.76 -1.87
C CYS A 98 6.66 -10.26 -1.80
N TYR A 99 5.42 -10.71 -2.03
CA TYR A 99 5.01 -12.09 -1.76
C TYR A 99 5.80 -13.11 -2.57
N THR A 100 5.84 -12.93 -3.89
CA THR A 100 6.72 -13.69 -4.78
C THR A 100 7.92 -12.80 -5.10
N PRO A 101 9.17 -13.24 -4.90
CA PRO A 101 9.63 -14.55 -4.44
C PRO A 101 9.78 -14.68 -2.91
N GLY A 102 9.20 -13.77 -2.11
CA GLY A 102 9.29 -13.78 -0.65
C GLY A 102 10.36 -12.83 -0.13
N THR A 103 10.45 -11.65 -0.73
CA THR A 103 11.48 -10.65 -0.41
C THR A 103 10.95 -9.62 0.58
N THR A 104 11.68 -9.38 1.66
CA THR A 104 11.42 -8.25 2.56
C THR A 104 12.41 -7.13 2.28
N PHE A 105 11.91 -5.92 2.03
CA PHE A 105 12.72 -4.71 1.94
C PHE A 105 12.72 -3.98 3.28
N ALA A 106 13.90 -3.54 3.73
CA ALA A 106 14.06 -2.64 4.86
C ALA A 106 14.51 -1.27 4.32
N VAL A 107 13.65 -0.26 4.48
CA VAL A 107 13.89 1.09 3.96
C VAL A 107 14.05 2.05 5.13
N THR A 108 15.27 2.54 5.34
CA THR A 108 15.57 3.52 6.38
C THR A 108 15.24 4.93 5.91
N GLY A 109 14.76 5.78 6.81
CA GLY A 109 14.39 7.15 6.46
C GLY A 109 13.72 7.91 7.59
N PRO A 110 13.46 9.22 7.40
CA PRO A 110 12.71 10.02 8.35
C PRO A 110 11.20 9.75 8.16
N TRP A 111 10.72 8.62 8.70
CA TRP A 111 9.30 8.26 8.65
C TRP A 111 8.47 8.97 9.74
N CYS A 112 9.13 9.77 10.58
CA CYS A 112 8.58 10.55 11.69
C CYS A 112 9.00 12.02 11.63
#